data_AF-A0A9X2DVT4-F1
#
_entry.id   AF-A0A9X2DVT4-F1
#
_cell.length_a   1.000
_cell.length_b   1.000
_cell.length_c   1.000
_cell.angle_alpha   90.00
_cell.angle_beta   90.00
_cell.angle_gamma   90.00
#
_symmetry.space_group_name_H-M   'P 1'
#
loop_
_entity.id
_entity.type
_entity.pdbx_description
1 polymer ?
#
loop_
_entity_poly.entity_id
_entity_poly.type
_entity_poly.pdbx_seq_one_letter_code
_entity_poly.pdbx_strand_id
1 'polypeptide(L)'
;MGPVERPLPRTTRAATGSAHFAARRAVEAAKTRPSRFSTDPDDASTAFPSPADAQALFDPLLQLRDSRSEAGWEIVDLLAAGRSQKDAAEHLAVTPQAVSLRVRAASARVDAPAAAALARLLTVVDRTLDPADERTER
;
A
#
# COMPACT_ATOMS: atom_id res chain seq x y z
N MET A 1 -8.43 -1.42 -10.95
CA MET A 1 -9.37 -2.25 -10.15
C MET A 1 -10.58 -2.51 -11.05
N GLY A 2 -11.47 -3.45 -10.71
CA GLY A 2 -12.64 -3.71 -11.55
C GLY A 2 -13.50 -4.84 -10.98
N PRO A 3 -14.68 -5.08 -11.57
CA PRO A 3 -15.64 -6.02 -11.01
C PRO A 3 -15.11 -7.45 -11.06
N VAL A 4 -15.33 -8.17 -9.96
CA VAL A 4 -14.83 -9.53 -9.77
C VAL A 4 -15.92 -10.54 -10.10
N GLU A 5 -15.66 -11.40 -11.09
CA GLU A 5 -16.59 -12.48 -11.44
C GLU A 5 -16.68 -13.52 -10.31
N ARG A 6 -17.92 -13.92 -9.96
CA ARG A 6 -18.22 -14.87 -8.89
C ARG A 6 -18.92 -16.12 -9.42
N PRO A 7 -18.65 -17.31 -8.87
CA PRO A 7 -17.72 -17.58 -7.76
C PRO A 7 -16.24 -17.46 -8.17
N LEU A 8 -15.38 -17.14 -7.20
CA LEU A 8 -13.93 -17.06 -7.47
C LEU A 8 -13.38 -18.42 -7.94
N PRO A 9 -12.52 -18.42 -8.98
CA PRO A 9 -11.93 -19.65 -9.47
C PRO A 9 -10.94 -20.23 -8.47
N ARG A 10 -10.88 -21.57 -8.41
CA ARG A 10 -9.98 -22.30 -7.48
C ARG A 10 -8.49 -22.12 -7.79
N THR A 11 -8.15 -21.60 -8.97
CA THR A 11 -6.76 -21.35 -9.39
C THR A 11 -6.66 -20.01 -10.11
N THR A 12 -5.54 -19.32 -9.98
CA THR A 12 -5.24 -18.06 -10.67
C THR A 12 -5.22 -18.20 -12.19
N ARG A 13 -4.86 -19.38 -12.72
CA ARG A 13 -4.86 -19.67 -14.16
C ARG A 13 -6.28 -19.74 -14.76
N ALA A 14 -7.27 -20.06 -13.92
CA ALA A 14 -8.67 -20.06 -14.28
C ALA A 14 -9.35 -18.70 -14.03
N ALA A 15 -8.61 -17.71 -13.49
CA ALA A 15 -9.12 -16.36 -13.33
C ALA A 15 -9.32 -15.69 -14.69
N THR A 16 -10.53 -15.21 -14.90
CA THR A 16 -10.98 -14.45 -16.07
C THR A 16 -11.76 -13.23 -15.56
N GLY A 17 -12.18 -12.34 -16.46
CA GLY A 17 -12.94 -11.15 -16.14
C GLY A 17 -12.11 -9.87 -16.11
N SER A 18 -12.82 -8.74 -16.13
CA SER A 18 -12.22 -7.40 -16.22
C SER A 18 -11.25 -7.10 -15.08
N ALA A 19 -11.55 -7.54 -13.85
CA ALA A 19 -10.62 -7.43 -12.71
C ALA A 19 -9.27 -8.13 -12.96
N HIS A 20 -9.29 -9.34 -13.55
CA HIS A 20 -8.07 -10.09 -13.83
C HIS A 20 -7.20 -9.37 -14.87
N PHE A 21 -7.80 -8.90 -15.96
CA PHE A 21 -7.07 -8.16 -16.99
C PHE A 21 -6.56 -6.81 -16.48
N ALA A 22 -7.35 -6.09 -15.67
CA ALA A 22 -6.93 -4.86 -15.01
C ALA A 22 -5.72 -5.09 -14.11
N ALA A 23 -5.73 -6.14 -13.29
CA ALA A 23 -4.60 -6.50 -12.43
C ALA A 23 -3.34 -6.83 -13.25
N ARG A 24 -3.47 -7.57 -14.36
CA ARG A 24 -2.35 -7.89 -15.24
C ARG A 24 -1.77 -6.64 -15.89
N ARG A 25 -2.60 -5.73 -16.42
CA ARG A 25 -2.14 -4.45 -16.97
C ARG A 25 -1.41 -3.61 -15.93
N ALA A 26 -1.97 -3.50 -14.72
CA ALA A 26 -1.35 -2.81 -13.60
C ALA A 26 0.04 -3.38 -13.27
N VAL A 27 0.19 -4.71 -13.21
CA VAL A 27 1.48 -5.36 -12.97
C VAL A 27 2.49 -5.07 -14.09
N GLU A 28 2.07 -5.16 -15.35
CA GLU A 28 2.96 -4.85 -16.47
C GLU A 28 3.40 -3.38 -16.46
N ALA A 29 2.48 -2.45 -16.19
CA ALA A 29 2.80 -1.03 -16.04
C ALA A 29 3.72 -0.75 -14.85
N ALA A 30 3.53 -1.44 -13.73
CA ALA A 30 4.34 -1.27 -12.53
C ALA A 30 5.83 -1.61 -12.74
N LYS A 31 6.16 -2.53 -13.67
CA LYS A 31 7.55 -2.95 -13.92
C LYS A 31 8.46 -1.80 -14.36
N THR A 32 7.93 -0.82 -15.09
CA THR A 32 8.69 0.32 -15.62
C THR A 32 8.63 1.56 -14.75
N ARG A 33 7.80 1.56 -13.69
CA ARG A 33 7.65 2.69 -12.77
C ARG A 33 8.69 2.65 -11.65
N PRO A 34 9.24 3.81 -11.22
CA PRO A 34 10.13 3.88 -10.07
C PRO A 34 9.50 3.31 -8.79
N SER A 35 8.22 3.58 -8.55
CA SER A 35 7.49 3.11 -7.36
C SER A 35 7.17 1.61 -7.38
N ARG A 36 7.41 0.90 -8.50
CA ARG A 36 7.03 -0.51 -8.69
C ARG A 36 5.55 -0.81 -8.39
N PHE A 37 4.70 0.20 -8.51
CA PHE A 37 3.27 0.13 -8.24
C PHE A 37 2.50 0.84 -9.34
N SER A 38 1.41 0.25 -9.80
CA SER A 38 0.46 0.88 -10.71
C SER A 38 -0.97 0.47 -10.32
N THR A 39 -1.90 1.40 -10.42
CA THR A 39 -3.32 1.11 -10.65
C THR A 39 -3.55 1.00 -12.16
N ASP A 40 -4.68 0.40 -12.58
CA ASP A 40 -4.99 0.19 -14.00
C ASP A 40 -5.16 1.55 -14.72
N PRO A 41 -4.37 1.85 -15.75
CA PRO A 41 -4.36 3.17 -16.38
C PRO A 41 -5.55 3.43 -17.32
N ASP A 42 -6.27 2.39 -17.74
CA ASP A 42 -7.36 2.52 -18.73
C ASP A 42 -8.74 2.82 -18.11
N ASP A 43 -8.83 2.87 -16.79
CA ASP A 43 -10.06 3.24 -16.12
C ASP A 43 -10.19 4.77 -16.05
N ALA A 44 -10.80 5.34 -17.09
CA ALA A 44 -11.12 6.76 -17.21
C ALA A 44 -12.29 7.19 -16.29
N SER A 45 -12.46 6.54 -15.14
CA SER A 45 -13.44 6.92 -14.14
C SER A 45 -13.19 8.36 -13.69
N THR A 46 -14.22 9.20 -13.86
CA THR A 46 -14.24 10.59 -13.37
C THR A 46 -14.72 10.69 -11.92
N ALA A 47 -15.06 9.56 -11.29
CA ALA A 47 -15.52 9.52 -9.91
C ALA A 47 -14.34 9.76 -8.96
N PHE A 48 -14.51 10.71 -8.03
CA PHE A 48 -13.55 10.94 -6.96
C PHE A 48 -13.90 10.09 -5.73
N PRO A 49 -12.92 9.41 -5.10
CA PRO A 49 -11.55 9.23 -5.56
C PRO A 49 -11.45 8.21 -6.71
N SER A 50 -10.55 8.49 -7.65
CA SER A 50 -10.26 7.63 -8.81
C SER A 50 -9.02 6.75 -8.57
N PRO A 51 -8.78 5.72 -9.43
CA PRO A 51 -7.54 4.97 -9.43
C PRO A 51 -6.28 5.85 -9.60
N ALA A 52 -6.39 6.95 -10.35
CA ALA A 52 -5.31 7.90 -10.56
C ALA A 52 -5.01 8.72 -9.31
N ASP A 53 -6.04 9.13 -8.56
CA ASP A 53 -5.86 9.81 -7.26
C ASP A 53 -5.15 8.91 -6.26
N ALA A 54 -5.53 7.62 -6.21
CA ALA A 54 -4.84 6.64 -5.39
C ALA A 54 -3.37 6.49 -5.83
N GLN A 55 -3.11 6.32 -7.12
CA GLN A 55 -1.75 6.22 -7.65
C GLN A 55 -0.87 7.40 -7.23
N ALA A 56 -1.38 8.63 -7.40
CA ALA A 56 -0.66 9.86 -7.10
C ALA A 56 -0.26 9.97 -5.63
N LEU A 57 -1.04 9.36 -4.72
CA LEU A 57 -0.74 9.34 -3.29
C LEU A 57 0.13 8.14 -2.87
N PHE A 58 0.10 7.03 -3.61
CA PHE A 58 1.00 5.88 -3.38
C PHE A 58 2.44 6.19 -3.79
N ASP A 59 2.64 6.83 -4.95
CA ASP A 59 3.97 7.11 -5.48
C ASP A 59 4.92 7.81 -4.47
N PRO A 60 4.54 8.91 -3.77
CA PRO A 60 5.41 9.54 -2.78
C PRO A 60 5.65 8.68 -1.52
N LEU A 61 4.65 7.90 -1.06
CA LEU A 61 4.86 7.00 0.08
C LEU A 61 5.84 5.88 -0.26
N LEU A 62 5.72 5.31 -1.45
CA LEU A 62 6.61 4.26 -1.92
C LEU A 62 8.03 4.79 -2.14
N GLN A 63 8.19 6.00 -2.67
CA GLN A 63 9.50 6.65 -2.76
C GLN A 63 10.13 6.88 -1.37
N LEU A 64 9.33 7.29 -0.38
CA LEU A 64 9.79 7.45 1.00
C LEU A 64 10.28 6.11 1.59
N ARG A 65 9.55 5.02 1.33
CA ARG A 65 9.93 3.67 1.77
C ARG A 65 11.15 3.13 1.04
N ASP A 66 11.28 3.38 -0.26
CA ASP A 66 12.41 2.93 -1.07
C ASP A 66 13.73 3.59 -0.64
N SER A 67 13.69 4.85 -0.22
CA SER A 67 14.86 5.57 0.31
C SER A 67 15.24 5.19 1.76
N ARG A 68 14.49 4.31 2.41
CA ARG A 68 14.70 3.96 3.82
C ARG A 68 15.89 3.02 3.98
N SER A 69 16.80 3.39 4.87
CA SER A 69 17.95 2.54 5.23
C SER A 69 17.53 1.29 6.01
N GLU A 70 18.41 0.29 6.06
CA GLU A 70 18.20 -0.94 6.85
C GLU A 70 17.88 -0.65 8.33
N ALA A 71 18.66 0.23 8.96
CA ALA A 71 18.41 0.67 10.34
C ALA A 71 17.08 1.44 10.50
N GLY A 72 16.61 2.07 9.42
CA GLY A 72 15.30 2.72 9.36
C GLY A 72 14.16 1.71 9.27
N TRP A 73 14.34 0.63 8.49
CA TRP A 73 13.39 -0.49 8.44
C TRP A 73 13.30 -1.19 9.78
N GLU A 74 14.45 -1.53 10.38
CA GLU A 74 14.54 -2.20 11.68
C GLU A 74 13.77 -1.42 12.76
N ILE A 75 13.92 -0.09 12.83
CA ILE A 75 13.18 0.69 13.84
C ILE A 75 11.68 0.75 13.55
N VAL A 76 11.26 0.81 12.28
CA VAL A 76 9.84 0.80 11.91
C VAL A 76 9.20 -0.53 12.31
N ASP A 77 9.87 -1.65 12.07
CA ASP A 77 9.37 -2.99 12.40
C ASP A 77 9.20 -3.17 13.91
N LEU A 78 10.17 -2.70 14.72
CA LEU A 78 10.06 -2.74 16.18
C LEU A 78 8.87 -1.93 16.70
N LEU A 79 8.67 -0.72 16.15
CA LEU A 79 7.54 0.13 16.52
C LEU A 79 6.20 -0.45 16.05
N ALA A 80 6.15 -1.04 14.86
CA ALA A 80 4.97 -1.71 14.34
C ALA A 80 4.59 -2.95 15.17
N ALA A 81 5.58 -3.62 15.76
CA ALA A 81 5.39 -4.70 16.74
C ALA A 81 4.93 -4.21 18.13
N GLY A 82 4.66 -2.90 18.30
CA GLY A 82 4.14 -2.31 19.53
C GLY A 82 5.20 -1.98 20.59
N ARG A 83 6.49 -2.08 20.27
CA ARG A 83 7.55 -1.68 21.21
C ARG A 83 7.61 -0.16 21.34
N SER A 84 7.96 0.32 22.52
CA SER A 84 8.31 1.73 22.69
C SER A 84 9.70 2.02 22.10
N GLN A 85 10.01 3.30 21.85
CA GLN A 85 11.36 3.69 21.43
C GLN A 85 12.43 3.36 22.49
N LYS A 86 12.04 3.32 23.78
CA LYS A 86 12.93 2.92 24.86
C LYS A 86 13.27 1.43 24.76
N ASP A 87 12.26 0.58 24.61
CA ASP A 87 12.46 -0.87 24.48
C ASP A 87 13.24 -1.20 23.20
N ALA A 88 13.04 -0.42 22.13
CA ALA A 88 13.82 -0.55 20.91
C ALA A 88 15.29 -0.18 21.12
N ALA A 89 15.59 0.86 21.91
CA ALA A 89 16.97 1.25 22.23
C ALA A 89 17.70 0.14 23.01
N GLU A 90 17.01 -0.43 24.01
CA GLU A 90 17.51 -1.57 24.79
C GLU A 90 17.71 -2.82 23.91
N HIS A 91 16.74 -3.14 23.06
CA HIS A 91 16.81 -4.29 22.16
C HIS A 91 17.96 -4.20 21.16
N LEU A 92 18.21 -3.00 20.63
CA LEU A 92 19.25 -2.74 19.63
C LEU A 92 20.61 -2.41 20.25
N ALA A 93 20.72 -2.36 21.58
CA ALA A 93 21.92 -1.91 22.30
C ALA A 93 22.46 -0.56 21.81
N VAL A 94 21.56 0.39 21.53
CA VAL A 94 21.90 1.77 21.12
C VAL A 94 21.29 2.80 22.06
N THR A 95 21.68 4.05 21.93
CA THR A 95 21.12 5.13 22.77
C THR A 95 19.69 5.50 22.33
N PRO A 96 18.84 6.02 23.25
CA PRO A 96 17.55 6.59 22.88
C PRO A 96 17.63 7.71 21.83
N GLN A 97 18.75 8.46 21.82
CA GLN A 97 19.04 9.46 20.80
C GLN A 97 19.26 8.80 19.43
N ALA A 98 20.02 7.71 19.34
CA ALA A 98 20.21 6.97 18.10
C ALA A 98 18.89 6.43 17.56
N VAL A 99 18.01 5.89 18.41
CA VAL A 99 16.65 5.52 18.03
C VAL A 99 15.86 6.71 17.50
N SER A 100 15.88 7.83 18.20
CA SER A 100 15.15 9.04 17.78
C SER A 100 15.60 9.55 16.41
N LEU A 101 16.91 9.48 16.11
CA LEU A 101 17.44 9.78 14.77
C LEU A 101 16.93 8.80 13.72
N ARG A 102 16.98 7.48 14.00
CA ARG A 102 16.48 6.45 13.06
C ARG A 102 14.99 6.62 12.77
N VAL A 103 14.17 6.88 13.80
CA VAL A 103 12.72 7.14 13.65
C VAL A 103 12.45 8.32 12.73
N ARG A 104 13.21 9.41 12.90
CA ARG A 104 13.09 10.60 12.05
C ARG A 104 13.54 10.32 10.63
N ALA A 105 14.72 9.71 10.45
CA ALA A 105 15.27 9.37 9.15
C ALA A 105 14.38 8.39 8.36
N ALA A 106 13.76 7.44 9.05
CA ALA A 106 12.81 6.49 8.46
C ALA A 106 11.42 7.08 8.18
N SER A 107 11.17 8.33 8.61
CA SER A 107 9.85 8.96 8.57
C SER A 107 8.75 8.11 9.20
N ALA A 108 9.09 7.35 10.26
CA ALA A 108 8.23 6.32 10.84
C ALA A 108 6.88 6.87 11.34
N ARG A 109 6.84 8.14 11.76
CA ARG A 109 5.62 8.79 12.28
C ARG A 109 4.54 9.02 11.22
N VAL A 110 4.92 9.21 9.96
CA VAL A 110 3.96 9.48 8.87
C VAL A 110 3.62 8.22 8.09
N ASP A 111 4.48 7.20 8.13
CA ASP A 111 4.34 5.99 7.31
C ASP A 111 3.07 5.19 7.63
N ALA A 112 2.88 4.76 8.89
CA ALA A 112 1.75 3.92 9.25
C ALA A 112 0.38 4.63 9.07
N PRO A 113 0.19 5.89 9.49
CA PRO A 113 -1.05 6.61 9.21
C PRO A 113 -1.33 6.79 7.71
N ALA A 114 -0.30 7.10 6.91
CA ALA A 114 -0.43 7.25 5.46
C ALA A 114 -0.82 5.92 4.80
N ALA A 115 -0.17 4.83 5.16
CA ALA A 115 -0.49 3.49 4.66
C ALA A 115 -1.94 3.09 4.99
N ALA A 116 -2.40 3.36 6.22
CA ALA A 116 -3.77 3.09 6.63
C ALA A 116 -4.79 3.96 5.87
N ALA A 117 -4.48 5.22 5.62
CA ALA A 117 -5.33 6.11 4.83
C ALA A 117 -5.42 5.67 3.36
N LEU A 118 -4.30 5.30 2.75
CA LEU A 118 -4.25 4.77 1.39
C LEU A 118 -4.99 3.45 1.24
N ALA A 119 -4.92 2.56 2.22
CA ALA A 119 -5.69 1.32 2.22
C ALA A 119 -7.21 1.61 2.20
N ARG A 120 -7.68 2.55 3.04
CA ARG A 120 -9.08 2.99 3.02
C ARG A 120 -9.46 3.65 1.70
N LEU A 121 -8.57 4.47 1.13
CA LEU A 121 -8.79 5.09 -0.17
C LEU A 121 -9.00 4.03 -1.26
N LEU A 122 -8.16 3.00 -1.30
CA LEU A 122 -8.33 1.88 -2.23
C LEU A 122 -9.66 1.14 -2.02
N THR A 123 -10.10 0.95 -0.77
CA THR A 123 -11.44 0.38 -0.52
C THR A 123 -12.56 1.23 -1.11
N VAL A 124 -12.45 2.56 -1.02
CA VAL A 124 -13.44 3.47 -1.62
C VAL A 124 -13.39 3.38 -3.14
N VAL A 125 -12.19 3.43 -3.74
CA VAL A 125 -11.99 3.28 -5.19
C VAL A 125 -12.53 1.94 -5.70
N ASP A 126 -12.30 0.85 -4.96
CA ASP A 126 -12.79 -0.48 -5.34
C ASP A 126 -14.33 -0.52 -5.35
N ARG A 127 -14.97 0.07 -4.33
CA ARG A 127 -16.43 0.14 -4.22
C ARG A 127 -17.09 1.04 -5.27
N THR A 128 -16.43 2.11 -5.69
CA THR A 128 -16.97 2.96 -6.76
C THR A 128 -16.91 2.26 -8.12
N LEU A 129 -15.98 1.33 -8.30
CA LEU A 129 -15.79 0.57 -9.53
C LEU A 129 -16.57 -0.76 -9.56
N ASP A 130 -16.88 -1.33 -8.39
CA ASP A 130 -17.72 -2.52 -8.24
C ASP A 130 -18.82 -2.30 -7.17
N PRO A 131 -19.86 -1.50 -7.48
CA PRO A 131 -20.93 -1.19 -6.52
C PRO A 131 -21.81 -2.40 -6.19
N ALA A 132 -21.75 -3.48 -6.97
CA ALA A 132 -22.50 -4.72 -6.74
C ALA A 132 -21.77 -5.70 -5.79
N ASP A 133 -20.59 -5.31 -5.27
CA ASP A 133 -19.79 -6.16 -4.41
C ASP A 133 -20.36 -6.25 -2.97
N GLU A 134 -21.07 -7.34 -2.70
CA GLU A 134 -21.68 -7.67 -1.39
C GLU A 134 -20.67 -8.08 -0.27
N ARG A 135 -19.35 -7.83 -0.40
CA ARG A 135 -18.31 -8.26 0.58
C ARG A 135 -18.48 -7.72 2.03
N THR A 136 -19.51 -6.92 2.33
CA THR A 136 -19.70 -6.28 3.65
C THR A 136 -20.96 -6.71 4.41
N GLU A 137 -21.72 -7.73 3.98
CA GLU A 137 -22.81 -8.29 4.81
C GLU A 137 -22.35 -9.39 5.80
N ARG A 138 -21.04 -9.56 6.00
CA ARG A 138 -20.48 -10.52 6.99
C ARG A 138 -19.42 -9.90 7.88
#